data_AF-A0A1I1JWQ7-F1
#
_entry.id   AF-A0A1I1JWQ7-F1
#
_cell.length_a   1.000
_cell.length_b   1.000
_cell.length_c   1.000
_cell.angle_alpha   90.00
_cell.angle_beta   90.00
_cell.angle_gamma   90.00
#
_symmetry.space_group_name_H-M   'P 1'
#
loop_
_entity.id
_entity.type
_entity.pdbx_description
1 polymer ?
#
loop_
_entity_poly.entity_id
_entity_poly.type
_entity_poly.pdbx_seq_one_letter_code
_entity_poly.pdbx_strand_id
1 'polypeptide(L)'
;MAALARARFPIDRNRSPDKMPRQLNLLEALQPAKAERAAPLFDDAAGLPGQVREMPLRATAQLAERRFTAWRGRSGRRYVASVFAIQDGHALGFTGAVLLAVSPDRKIVAARDSGPFGIDAALTRWRDAVAMAGASEIHVHLLAEDSAGRRAALCDLMPEA
;
A
#
# COMPACT_ATOMS: atom_id res chain seq x y z
N MET A 1 -73.07 -6.11 10.55
CA MET A 1 -72.31 -7.38 10.38
C MET A 1 -70.85 -7.14 10.72
N ALA A 2 -70.22 -8.15 11.33
CA ALA A 2 -68.82 -8.27 11.77
C ALA A 2 -68.47 -7.66 13.15
N ALA A 3 -68.47 -8.57 14.11
CA ALA A 3 -67.94 -8.45 15.46
C ALA A 3 -66.40 -8.49 15.47
N LEU A 4 -65.77 -7.82 16.43
CA LEU A 4 -64.38 -8.07 16.81
C LEU A 4 -64.28 -8.09 18.34
N ALA A 5 -63.90 -9.27 18.83
CA ALA A 5 -63.89 -9.68 20.21
C ALA A 5 -62.81 -8.96 21.03
N ARG A 6 -63.20 -8.46 22.21
CA ARG A 6 -62.27 -8.03 23.26
C ARG A 6 -61.75 -9.27 23.99
N ALA A 7 -60.56 -9.73 23.66
CA ALA A 7 -59.86 -10.75 24.45
C ALA A 7 -59.37 -10.13 25.77
N ARG A 8 -59.97 -10.56 26.87
CA ARG A 8 -59.61 -10.19 28.25
C ARG A 8 -58.61 -11.22 28.76
N PHE A 9 -57.33 -10.86 28.79
CA PHE A 9 -56.30 -11.73 29.37
C PHE A 9 -56.37 -11.68 30.90
N PRO A 10 -56.36 -12.82 31.61
CA PRO A 10 -56.27 -12.85 33.06
C PRO A 10 -54.86 -12.41 33.50
N ILE A 11 -54.80 -11.54 34.51
CA ILE A 11 -53.54 -11.17 35.16
C ILE A 11 -53.09 -12.38 35.98
N ASP A 12 -52.06 -13.06 35.49
CA ASP A 12 -51.33 -14.06 36.26
C ASP A 12 -50.51 -13.33 37.35
N ARG A 13 -50.92 -13.52 38.62
CA ARG A 13 -50.29 -12.90 39.79
C ARG A 13 -49.03 -13.64 40.28
N ASN A 14 -48.57 -14.69 39.59
CA ASN A 14 -47.45 -15.53 40.02
C ASN A 14 -46.17 -15.39 39.18
N ARG A 15 -46.00 -14.31 38.40
CA ARG A 15 -44.70 -14.04 37.74
C ARG A 15 -43.66 -13.58 38.78
N SER A 16 -42.83 -14.52 39.22
CA SER A 16 -41.60 -14.26 39.97
C SER A 16 -40.71 -13.27 39.19
N PRO A 17 -40.11 -12.25 39.83
CA PRO A 17 -39.33 -11.20 39.16
C PRO A 17 -37.94 -11.67 38.69
N ASP A 18 -37.59 -12.95 38.85
CA ASP A 18 -36.20 -13.42 38.79
C ASP A 18 -35.71 -13.90 37.41
N LYS A 19 -36.24 -13.30 36.34
CA LYS A 19 -35.67 -13.42 34.98
C LYS A 19 -35.72 -12.09 34.26
N MET A 20 -34.90 -11.14 34.69
CA MET A 20 -34.49 -10.08 33.79
C MET A 20 -33.50 -10.65 32.76
N PRO A 21 -33.65 -10.35 31.45
CA PRO A 21 -32.55 -10.56 30.52
C PRO A 21 -31.37 -9.72 31.03
N ARG A 22 -30.20 -10.35 31.20
CA ARG A 22 -28.97 -9.66 31.57
C ARG A 22 -28.82 -8.45 30.65
N GLN A 23 -28.92 -7.23 31.20
CA GLN A 23 -28.57 -6.03 30.45
C GLN A 23 -27.12 -6.20 30.03
N LEU A 24 -26.89 -6.28 28.71
CA LEU A 24 -25.56 -6.25 28.14
C LEU A 24 -24.92 -4.95 28.62
N ASN A 25 -23.90 -5.05 29.46
CA ASN A 25 -23.22 -3.88 29.97
C ASN A 25 -22.56 -3.19 28.77
N LEU A 26 -23.04 -2.00 28.38
CA LEU A 26 -22.58 -1.29 27.17
C LEU A 26 -21.06 -1.00 27.23
N LEU A 27 -20.50 -0.97 28.44
CA LEU A 27 -19.07 -0.83 28.71
C LEU A 27 -18.26 -2.10 28.37
N GLU A 28 -18.86 -3.29 28.37
CA GLU A 28 -18.22 -4.55 27.94
C GLU A 28 -18.22 -4.69 26.41
N ALA A 29 -19.22 -4.12 25.71
CA ALA A 29 -19.27 -4.08 24.25
C ALA A 29 -18.25 -3.13 23.62
N LEU A 30 -17.62 -2.27 24.44
CA LEU A 30 -16.55 -1.34 24.05
C LEU A 30 -15.16 -1.87 24.42
N GLN A 31 -15.01 -3.17 24.70
CA GLN A 31 -13.68 -3.79 24.67
C GLN A 31 -13.05 -3.41 23.32
N PRO A 32 -11.89 -2.71 23.30
CA PRO A 32 -11.24 -2.39 22.04
C PRO A 32 -11.02 -3.73 21.36
N ALA A 33 -11.60 -3.90 20.17
CA ALA A 33 -11.41 -5.09 19.36
C ALA A 33 -9.93 -5.41 19.46
N LYS A 34 -9.61 -6.54 20.12
CA LYS A 34 -8.24 -6.96 20.43
C LYS A 34 -7.49 -6.74 19.13
N ALA A 35 -6.64 -5.72 19.07
CA ALA A 35 -6.03 -5.30 17.83
C ALA A 35 -5.26 -6.51 17.33
N GLU A 36 -5.87 -7.27 16.42
CA GLU A 36 -5.20 -8.31 15.69
C GLU A 36 -4.05 -7.55 15.07
N ARG A 37 -2.84 -7.79 15.59
CA ARG A 37 -1.64 -7.23 14.99
C ARG A 37 -1.64 -7.78 13.59
N ALA A 38 -2.14 -6.99 12.64
CA ALA A 38 -2.09 -7.31 11.24
C ALA A 38 -0.65 -7.71 10.96
N ALA A 39 -0.48 -8.89 10.37
CA ALA A 39 0.85 -9.33 9.97
C ALA A 39 1.51 -8.19 9.18
N PRO A 40 2.79 -7.89 9.44
CA PRO A 40 3.43 -6.72 8.85
C PRO A 40 3.29 -6.77 7.32
N LEU A 41 2.89 -5.65 6.71
CA LEU A 41 2.65 -5.54 5.27
C LEU A 41 3.86 -5.94 4.41
N PHE A 42 5.06 -5.91 4.99
CA PHE A 42 6.35 -6.09 4.34
C PHE A 42 7.06 -7.37 4.75
N ASP A 43 7.85 -7.93 3.85
CA ASP A 43 8.77 -9.02 4.17
C ASP A 43 10.14 -8.49 4.62
N ASP A 44 10.31 -8.28 5.92
CA ASP A 44 11.49 -7.65 6.53
C ASP A 44 12.71 -8.59 6.70
N ALA A 45 12.82 -9.66 5.93
CA ALA A 45 13.98 -10.57 5.99
C ALA A 45 15.32 -9.79 5.91
N ALA A 46 16.24 -10.18 6.80
CA ALA A 46 17.46 -9.47 7.16
C ALA A 46 18.28 -8.99 5.95
N GLY A 47 18.29 -7.67 5.73
CA GLY A 47 19.22 -7.03 4.80
C GLY A 47 20.11 -6.06 5.55
N LEU A 48 21.34 -5.88 5.07
CA LEU A 48 22.33 -5.02 5.69
C LEU A 48 21.80 -3.58 5.80
N PRO A 49 22.03 -2.89 6.94
CA PRO A 49 21.65 -1.49 7.09
C PRO A 49 22.38 -0.63 6.05
N GLY A 50 21.69 0.37 5.50
CA GLY A 50 22.26 1.27 4.49
C GLY A 50 22.23 0.73 3.05
N GLN A 51 21.73 -0.48 2.79
CA GLN A 51 21.59 -0.99 1.42
C GLN A 51 20.18 -0.74 0.88
N VAL A 52 20.12 -0.17 -0.33
CA VAL A 52 18.86 -0.06 -1.08
C VAL A 52 18.48 -1.43 -1.62
N ARG A 53 17.26 -1.88 -1.32
CA ARG A 53 16.76 -3.17 -1.81
C ARG A 53 15.27 -3.16 -2.06
N GLU A 54 14.87 -4.01 -2.98
CA GLU A 54 13.46 -4.30 -3.21
C GLU A 54 12.90 -5.20 -2.09
N MET A 55 11.65 -4.96 -1.71
CA MET A 55 10.89 -5.65 -0.68
C MET A 55 9.50 -5.98 -1.24
N PRO A 56 9.23 -7.23 -1.64
CA PRO A 56 7.90 -7.63 -2.05
C PRO A 56 6.86 -7.34 -0.96
N LEU A 57 5.68 -6.85 -1.37
CA LEU A 57 4.56 -6.65 -0.45
C LEU A 57 3.94 -8.01 -0.14
N ARG A 58 3.77 -8.36 1.14
CA ARG A 58 3.18 -9.66 1.52
C ARG A 58 1.75 -9.81 1.00
N ALA A 59 1.00 -8.70 1.00
CA ALA A 59 -0.37 -8.67 0.50
C ALA A 59 -0.50 -8.97 -1.00
N THR A 60 0.59 -8.87 -1.78
CA THR A 60 0.60 -9.19 -3.21
C THR A 60 1.23 -10.53 -3.53
N ALA A 61 1.68 -11.30 -2.53
CA ALA A 61 2.37 -12.58 -2.73
C ALA A 61 1.52 -13.64 -3.45
N GLN A 62 0.20 -13.52 -3.42
CA GLN A 62 -0.75 -14.45 -4.07
C GLN A 62 -1.26 -13.95 -5.43
N LEU A 63 -0.87 -12.75 -5.86
CA LEU A 63 -1.27 -12.20 -7.16
C LEU A 63 -0.39 -12.77 -8.26
N ALA A 64 -1.01 -13.25 -9.35
CA ALA A 64 -0.30 -13.78 -10.51
C ALA A 64 0.59 -12.71 -11.19
N GLU A 65 0.21 -11.44 -11.09
CA GLU A 65 0.98 -10.32 -11.61
C GLU A 65 1.49 -9.43 -10.48
N ARG A 66 2.80 -9.20 -10.46
CA ARG A 66 3.45 -8.33 -9.48
C ARG A 66 3.29 -6.86 -9.88
N ARG A 67 2.11 -6.31 -9.58
CA ARG A 67 1.76 -4.91 -9.91
C ARG A 67 2.35 -3.88 -8.95
N PHE A 68 2.70 -4.30 -7.74
CA PHE A 68 3.24 -3.43 -6.71
C PHE A 68 4.41 -4.07 -5.97
N THR A 69 5.33 -3.22 -5.54
CA THR A 69 6.50 -3.57 -4.75
C THR A 69 6.82 -2.46 -3.76
N ALA A 70 7.74 -2.70 -2.83
CA ALA A 70 8.33 -1.66 -2.03
C ALA A 70 9.84 -1.65 -2.20
N TRP A 71 10.45 -0.49 -2.00
CA TRP A 71 11.89 -0.34 -1.86
C TRP A 71 12.20 0.12 -0.46
N ARG A 72 13.26 -0.40 0.13
CA ARG A 72 13.86 0.16 1.33
C ARG A 72 15.05 0.99 0.91
N GLY A 73 15.02 2.28 1.21
CA GLY A 73 16.16 3.17 1.00
C GLY A 73 17.20 3.00 2.09
N ARG A 74 18.32 3.72 1.96
CA ARG A 74 19.48 3.63 2.87
C ARG A 74 19.14 4.07 4.29
N SER A 75 18.28 5.07 4.43
CA SER A 75 17.71 5.55 5.68
C SER A 75 16.85 4.50 6.39
N GLY A 76 16.49 3.42 5.71
CA GLY A 76 15.53 2.42 6.17
C GLY A 76 14.07 2.80 5.91
N ARG A 77 13.80 3.98 5.34
CA ARG A 77 12.47 4.35 4.85
C ARG A 77 12.01 3.43 3.75
N ARG A 78 10.69 3.24 3.66
CA ARG A 78 10.05 2.38 2.68
C ARG A 78 9.31 3.22 1.64
N TYR A 79 9.44 2.82 0.39
CA TYR A 79 8.90 3.51 -0.78
C TYR A 79 8.09 2.50 -1.61
N VAL A 80 6.76 2.57 -1.53
CA VAL A 80 5.88 1.70 -2.32
C VAL A 80 5.86 2.20 -3.76
N ALA A 81 5.96 1.29 -4.71
CA ALA A 81 5.96 1.60 -6.13
C ALA A 81 5.08 0.64 -6.93
N SER A 82 4.44 1.17 -7.97
CA SER A 82 3.78 0.39 -9.02
C SER A 82 4.83 -0.11 -10.01
N VAL A 83 4.67 -1.33 -10.51
CA VAL A 83 5.62 -1.98 -11.43
C VAL A 83 5.07 -1.97 -12.84
N PHE A 84 5.87 -1.50 -13.79
CA PHE A 84 5.56 -1.49 -15.22
C PHE A 84 6.71 -2.14 -15.99
N ALA A 85 6.41 -2.85 -17.08
CA ALA A 85 7.44 -3.31 -18.00
C ALA A 85 8.17 -2.10 -18.62
N ILE A 86 9.45 -2.22 -18.95
CA ILE A 86 10.23 -1.10 -19.50
C ILE A 86 9.62 -0.51 -20.79
N GLN A 87 8.91 -1.33 -21.58
CA GLN A 87 8.25 -0.89 -22.82
C GLN A 87 6.83 -0.34 -22.61
N ASP A 88 6.30 -0.41 -21.39
CA ASP A 88 4.98 0.12 -21.08
C ASP A 88 5.02 1.66 -21.00
N GLY A 89 4.39 2.31 -21.98
CA GLY A 89 4.30 3.77 -22.06
C GLY A 89 3.55 4.41 -20.89
N HIS A 90 2.67 3.67 -20.20
CA HIS A 90 1.91 4.19 -19.06
C HIS A 90 2.83 4.62 -17.90
N ALA A 91 3.99 3.98 -17.74
CA ALA A 91 4.96 4.32 -16.71
C ALA A 91 5.45 5.78 -16.77
N LEU A 92 5.48 6.36 -17.98
CA LEU A 92 5.97 7.72 -18.21
C LEU A 92 4.88 8.79 -18.06
N GLY A 93 3.60 8.39 -18.03
CA GLY A 93 2.47 9.33 -17.96
C GLY A 93 2.22 9.92 -16.56
N PHE A 94 2.94 9.45 -15.54
CA PHE A 94 2.77 9.93 -14.16
C PHE A 94 3.59 11.19 -13.90
N THR A 95 2.92 12.30 -13.59
CA THR A 95 3.57 13.55 -13.17
C THR A 95 3.78 13.61 -11.66
N GLY A 96 4.85 14.27 -11.22
CA GLY A 96 5.14 14.38 -9.79
C GLY A 96 5.45 13.04 -9.14
N ALA A 97 6.12 12.15 -9.87
CA ALA A 97 6.48 10.81 -9.44
C ALA A 97 8.00 10.62 -9.40
N VAL A 98 8.46 9.65 -8.62
CA VAL A 98 9.82 9.13 -8.74
C VAL A 98 9.78 7.88 -9.60
N LEU A 99 10.54 7.90 -10.69
CA LEU A 99 10.70 6.78 -11.61
C LEU A 99 12.01 6.05 -11.30
N LEU A 100 11.93 4.75 -11.08
CA LEU A 100 13.09 3.88 -10.84
C LEU A 100 13.19 2.91 -12.01
N ALA A 101 14.28 2.94 -12.75
CA ALA A 101 14.60 1.93 -13.75
C ALA A 101 15.29 0.74 -13.07
N VAL A 102 14.73 -0.45 -13.24
CA VAL A 102 15.10 -1.64 -12.45
C VAL A 102 15.52 -2.77 -13.38
N SER A 103 16.66 -3.38 -13.07
CA SER A 103 17.17 -4.55 -13.79
C SER A 103 16.43 -5.85 -13.40
N PRO A 104 16.57 -6.93 -14.19
CA PRO A 104 16.04 -8.25 -13.82
C PRO A 104 16.53 -8.73 -12.45
N ASP A 105 17.77 -8.37 -12.09
CA ASP A 105 18.40 -8.67 -10.78
C ASP A 105 17.89 -7.80 -9.63
N ARG A 106 16.81 -7.03 -9.85
CA ARG A 106 16.17 -6.16 -8.84
C ARG A 106 17.11 -5.10 -8.28
N LYS A 107 17.92 -4.50 -9.14
CA LYS A 107 18.77 -3.35 -8.83
C LYS A 107 18.28 -2.10 -9.54
N ILE A 108 18.34 -0.96 -8.86
CA ILE A 108 18.06 0.35 -9.48
C ILE A 108 19.24 0.70 -10.38
N VAL A 109 19.00 0.77 -11.68
CA VAL A 109 19.98 1.18 -12.70
C VAL A 109 20.06 2.70 -12.78
N ALA A 110 18.90 3.36 -12.69
CA ALA A 110 18.80 4.80 -12.65
C ALA A 110 17.49 5.21 -11.96
N ALA A 111 17.47 6.40 -11.38
CA ALA A 111 16.25 7.00 -10.87
C ALA A 111 16.15 8.45 -11.30
N ARG A 112 14.92 8.95 -11.44
CA ARG A 112 14.67 10.36 -11.74
C ARG A 112 13.30 10.83 -11.27
N ASP A 113 13.15 12.15 -11.15
CA ASP A 113 11.84 12.79 -11.06
C ASP A 113 11.17 12.77 -12.44
N SER A 114 9.88 12.44 -12.49
CA SER A 114 9.07 12.52 -13.70
C SER A 114 8.78 13.96 -14.15
N GLY A 115 9.03 14.95 -13.29
CA GLY A 115 8.97 16.37 -13.60
C GLY A 115 7.55 16.88 -13.93
N PRO A 116 7.44 18.12 -14.43
CA PRO A 116 6.16 18.72 -14.84
C PRO A 116 5.66 18.13 -16.16
N PHE A 117 4.39 18.40 -16.49
CA PHE A 117 3.79 18.03 -17.78
C PHE A 117 4.61 18.55 -18.98
N GLY A 118 4.60 17.80 -20.09
CA GLY A 118 5.20 18.21 -21.36
C GLY A 118 6.67 17.83 -21.56
N ILE A 119 7.24 16.99 -20.69
CA ILE A 119 8.61 16.48 -20.83
C ILE A 119 8.69 15.08 -21.44
N ASP A 120 7.66 14.65 -22.17
CA ASP A 120 7.48 13.28 -22.68
C ASP A 120 8.66 12.81 -23.53
N ALA A 121 9.22 13.71 -24.36
CA ALA A 121 10.39 13.40 -25.17
C ALA A 121 11.63 13.11 -24.31
N ALA A 122 11.81 13.83 -23.19
CA ALA A 122 12.92 13.57 -22.28
C ALA A 122 12.71 12.28 -21.47
N LEU A 123 11.47 11.97 -21.09
CA LEU A 123 11.12 10.70 -20.44
C LEU A 123 11.33 9.50 -21.36
N THR A 124 10.94 9.63 -22.63
CA THR A 124 11.16 8.60 -23.66
C THR A 124 12.65 8.35 -23.87
N ARG A 125 13.45 9.41 -24.07
CA ARG A 125 14.91 9.27 -24.18
C ARG A 125 15.55 8.64 -22.95
N TRP A 126 15.07 8.99 -21.75
CA TRP A 126 15.56 8.38 -20.53
C TRP A 126 15.22 6.88 -20.48
N ARG A 127 13.98 6.49 -20.81
CA ARG A 127 13.55 5.08 -20.90
C ARG A 127 14.45 4.30 -21.85
N ASP A 128 14.70 4.84 -23.03
CA ASP A 128 15.51 4.15 -24.05
C ASP A 128 16.97 4.00 -23.56
N ALA A 129 17.52 5.02 -22.90
CA ALA A 129 18.85 4.96 -22.31
C ALA A 129 18.98 3.91 -21.19
N VAL A 130 18.00 3.85 -20.27
CA VAL A 130 18.04 2.87 -19.17
C VAL A 130 17.73 1.45 -19.65
N ALA A 131 16.92 1.30 -20.70
CA ALA A 131 16.70 0.01 -21.36
C ALA A 131 18.01 -0.51 -21.96
N MET A 132 18.78 0.34 -22.65
CA MET A 132 20.12 -0.02 -23.13
C MET A 132 21.10 -0.35 -21.99
N ALA A 133 20.93 0.27 -20.82
CA ALA A 133 21.70 -0.02 -19.61
C ALA A 133 21.25 -1.29 -18.86
N GLY A 134 20.27 -2.04 -19.39
CA GLY A 134 19.82 -3.32 -18.83
C GLY A 134 18.63 -3.24 -17.88
N ALA A 135 17.90 -2.13 -17.83
CA ALA A 135 16.63 -2.06 -17.12
C ALA A 135 15.53 -2.86 -17.87
N SER A 136 14.77 -3.65 -17.12
CA SER A 136 13.64 -4.43 -17.62
C SER A 136 12.28 -3.91 -17.14
N GLU A 137 12.27 -3.15 -16.05
CA GLU A 137 11.06 -2.62 -15.42
C GLU A 137 11.23 -1.13 -15.05
N ILE A 138 10.12 -0.40 -14.99
CA ILE A 138 10.03 0.94 -14.40
C ILE A 138 9.13 0.84 -13.17
N HIS A 139 9.65 1.20 -12.00
CA HIS A 139 8.88 1.27 -10.77
C HIS A 139 8.53 2.73 -10.49
N VAL A 140 7.24 3.04 -10.33
CA VAL A 140 6.72 4.39 -10.15
C VAL A 140 6.29 4.60 -8.71
N HIS A 141 6.93 5.54 -8.00
CA HIS A 141 6.58 5.95 -6.64
C HIS A 141 5.84 7.30 -6.65
N LEU A 142 4.55 7.27 -6.27
CA LEU A 142 3.64 8.42 -6.29
C LEU A 142 3.44 9.10 -4.93
N LEU A 143 3.96 8.54 -3.83
CA LEU A 143 3.62 8.98 -2.46
C LEU A 143 4.49 10.13 -1.94
N ALA A 144 5.27 10.77 -2.81
CA ALA A 144 6.03 11.95 -2.47
C ALA A 144 5.19 13.19 -2.80
N GLU A 145 4.51 13.70 -1.77
CA GLU A 145 3.50 14.77 -1.86
C GLU A 145 4.04 16.08 -2.46
N ASP A 146 5.35 16.33 -2.34
CA ASP A 146 5.99 17.52 -2.87
C ASP A 146 7.36 17.24 -3.51
N SER A 147 7.94 18.28 -4.13
CA SER A 147 9.24 18.22 -4.78
C SER A 147 10.39 17.92 -3.81
N ALA A 148 10.27 18.29 -2.54
CA ALA A 148 11.28 18.02 -1.52
C ALA A 148 11.29 16.54 -1.13
N GLY A 149 10.10 15.95 -0.95
CA GLY A 149 9.89 14.53 -0.71
C GLY A 149 10.39 13.68 -1.87
N ARG A 150 10.15 14.08 -3.13
CA ARG A 150 10.68 13.38 -4.31
C ARG A 150 12.20 13.39 -4.32
N ARG A 151 12.81 14.56 -4.06
CA ARG A 151 14.27 14.66 -3.98
C ARG A 151 14.85 13.86 -2.82
N ALA A 152 14.20 13.85 -1.66
CA ALA A 152 14.60 13.03 -0.53
C ALA A 152 14.52 11.53 -0.84
N ALA A 153 13.47 11.09 -1.54
CA ALA A 153 13.33 9.71 -2.00
C ALA A 153 14.44 9.33 -3.01
N LEU A 154 14.73 10.19 -3.99
CA LEU A 154 15.83 9.98 -4.93
C LEU A 154 17.17 9.87 -4.22
N CYS A 155 17.45 10.78 -3.29
CA CYS A 155 18.67 10.73 -2.48
C CYS A 155 18.75 9.48 -1.63
N ASP A 156 17.64 8.92 -1.15
CA ASP A 156 17.65 7.73 -0.30
C ASP A 156 17.74 6.41 -1.09
N LEU A 157 17.27 6.41 -2.34
CA LEU A 157 17.17 5.22 -3.20
C LEU A 157 18.32 5.07 -4.19
N MET A 158 19.03 6.15 -4.53
CA MET A 158 20.18 6.05 -5.40
C MET A 158 21.42 5.59 -4.62
N PRO A 159 22.16 4.57 -5.08
CA PRO A 159 23.48 4.27 -4.51
C PRO A 159 24.42 5.46 -4.67
N GLU A 160 25.33 5.66 -3.70
CA GLU A 160 26.47 6.57 -3.87
C GLU A 160 27.38 5.93 -4.92
N ALA A 161 27.84 6.75 -5.87
CA ALA A 161 28.72 6.31 -6.95
C ALA A 161 30.12 5.96 -6.42
#